data_AF-A0A3A3G828-F1
#
_entry.id   AF-A0A3A3G828-F1
#
_cell.length_a   1.000
_cell.length_b   1.000
_cell.length_c   1.000
_cell.angle_alpha   90.00
_cell.angle_beta   90.00
_cell.angle_gamma   90.00
#
_symmetry.space_group_name_H-M   'P 1'
#
loop_
_entity.id
_entity.type
_entity.pdbx_description
1 polymer ?
#
loop_
_entity_poly.entity_id
_entity_poly.type
_entity_poly.pdbx_seq_one_letter_code
_entity_poly.pdbx_strand_id
1 'polypeptide(L)'
;MKSSSGGNHPRSASEGTVKDTNEGLYKRGGFRKGARANAESEAPKNVSGKMICPTCGKDIPDSITINTKNGPVKRIGYDLDHYPDTWAERVASMKAGEVPPTRAEVLDEYNARLRVQCHECNISHKYEGVEGTYKGVNKDD
;
A
#
# COMPACT_ATOMS: atom_id res chain seq x y z
N MET A 1 39.49 32.95 -54.38
CA MET A 1 40.44 31.93 -53.89
C MET A 1 40.24 31.74 -52.39
N LYS A 2 40.01 30.50 -51.94
CA LYS A 2 40.07 29.94 -50.55
C LYS A 2 39.11 30.56 -49.50
N SER A 3 38.02 29.90 -49.06
CA SER A 3 37.85 28.68 -48.21
C SER A 3 37.91 28.92 -46.70
N SER A 4 36.97 28.24 -46.01
CA SER A 4 36.89 27.84 -44.58
C SER A 4 36.02 28.74 -43.67
N SER A 5 34.80 28.37 -43.26
CA SER A 5 34.31 27.22 -42.46
C SER A 5 34.47 27.38 -40.95
N GLY A 6 33.31 27.53 -40.27
CA GLY A 6 33.01 26.81 -39.01
C GLY A 6 33.27 27.54 -37.69
N GLY A 7 32.23 27.67 -36.87
CA GLY A 7 32.35 28.06 -35.47
C GLY A 7 31.02 28.27 -34.74
N ASN A 8 30.02 27.43 -34.99
CA ASN A 8 28.76 27.43 -34.25
C ASN A 8 29.06 26.95 -32.81
N HIS A 9 29.01 27.85 -31.83
CA HIS A 9 29.09 27.51 -30.42
C HIS A 9 27.73 26.94 -29.98
N PRO A 10 27.63 25.66 -29.59
CA PRO A 10 26.41 25.18 -28.95
C PRO A 10 26.33 25.80 -27.56
N ARG A 11 25.26 26.56 -27.30
CA ARG A 11 24.84 26.90 -25.94
C ARG A 11 24.58 25.58 -25.22
N SER A 12 25.34 25.33 -24.16
CA SER A 12 25.11 24.23 -23.23
C SER A 12 23.64 24.20 -22.84
N ALA A 13 22.92 23.20 -23.34
CA ALA A 13 21.66 22.80 -22.76
C ALA A 13 21.99 22.33 -21.35
N SER A 14 21.61 23.10 -20.34
CA SER A 14 21.50 22.61 -18.99
C SER A 14 20.60 21.38 -19.06
N GLU A 15 21.15 20.21 -18.75
CA GLU A 15 20.41 18.99 -18.48
C GLU A 15 19.39 19.30 -17.39
N GLY A 16 18.17 19.63 -17.83
CA GLY A 16 17.00 19.63 -16.99
C GLY A 16 16.87 18.21 -16.48
N THR A 17 17.13 18.03 -15.19
CA THR A 17 16.82 16.82 -14.46
C THR A 17 15.38 16.47 -14.78
N VAL A 18 15.17 15.39 -15.56
CA VAL A 18 13.84 14.83 -15.79
C VAL A 18 13.38 14.37 -14.42
N LYS A 19 12.63 15.22 -13.71
CA LYS A 19 11.94 14.84 -12.49
C LYS A 19 11.00 13.71 -12.88
N ASP A 20 11.24 12.56 -12.27
CA ASP A 20 10.49 11.33 -12.37
C ASP A 20 8.97 11.61 -12.34
N THR A 21 8.35 11.71 -13.52
CA THR A 21 6.91 11.99 -13.67
C THR A 21 6.07 10.75 -13.41
N ASN A 22 6.69 9.62 -13.05
CA ASN A 22 6.02 8.33 -12.94
C ASN A 22 5.76 7.89 -11.49
N GLU A 23 6.43 8.46 -10.48
CA GLU A 23 6.17 8.13 -9.07
C GLU A 23 4.74 8.46 -8.62
N GLY A 24 4.16 9.54 -9.16
CA GLY A 24 2.80 9.96 -8.83
C GLY A 24 1.72 9.00 -9.30
N LEU A 25 1.98 8.27 -10.40
CA LEU A 25 1.01 7.36 -11.02
C LEU A 25 0.65 6.21 -10.08
N TYR A 26 1.66 5.58 -9.48
CA TYR A 26 1.54 4.40 -8.62
C TYR A 26 1.28 4.71 -7.14
N LYS A 27 1.11 5.99 -6.79
CA LYS A 27 0.88 6.41 -5.41
C LYS A 27 -0.44 5.84 -4.91
N ARG A 28 -0.40 5.24 -3.71
CA ARG A 28 -1.57 4.74 -2.98
C ARG A 28 -2.63 5.83 -2.89
N GLY A 29 -3.87 5.48 -3.22
CA GLY A 29 -5.03 6.34 -3.02
C GLY A 29 -5.62 6.15 -1.62
N GLY A 30 -6.74 6.83 -1.38
CA GLY A 30 -7.65 6.42 -0.30
C GLY A 30 -8.49 5.22 -0.71
N PHE A 31 -9.05 4.53 0.28
CA PHE A 31 -10.06 3.52 0.02
C PHE A 31 -11.34 4.18 -0.51
N ARG A 32 -11.94 3.59 -1.55
CA ARG A 32 -13.21 4.01 -2.13
C ARG A 32 -14.35 3.72 -1.16
N LYS A 33 -15.46 4.43 -1.36
CA LYS A 33 -16.70 4.17 -0.64
C LYS A 33 -17.11 2.71 -0.84
N GLY A 34 -17.43 2.02 0.25
CA GLY A 34 -17.86 0.61 0.22
C GLY A 34 -16.72 -0.41 0.31
N ALA A 35 -15.46 -0.05 0.01
CA ALA A 35 -14.33 -0.99 0.06
C ALA A 35 -14.22 -1.70 1.42
N ARG A 36 -14.39 -0.92 2.50
CA ARG A 36 -14.42 -1.45 3.86
C ARG A 36 -15.60 -2.39 4.10
N ALA A 37 -16.82 -1.97 3.75
CA ALA A 37 -18.02 -2.76 3.99
C ALA A 37 -17.98 -4.08 3.21
N ASN A 38 -17.45 -4.07 1.99
CA ASN A 38 -17.24 -5.28 1.20
C ASN A 38 -16.25 -6.22 1.90
N ALA A 39 -15.09 -5.69 2.31
CA ALA A 39 -14.08 -6.50 3.04
C ALA A 39 -14.63 -7.06 4.37
N GLU A 40 -15.44 -6.30 5.10
CA GLU A 40 -16.14 -6.77 6.31
C GLU A 40 -17.18 -7.85 6.01
N SER A 41 -17.88 -7.76 4.87
CA SER A 41 -18.88 -8.75 4.46
C SER A 41 -18.25 -10.09 4.06
N GLU A 42 -17.06 -10.04 3.47
CA GLU A 42 -16.27 -11.21 3.04
C GLU A 42 -15.40 -11.77 4.17
N ALA A 43 -15.25 -11.05 5.28
CA ALA A 43 -14.43 -11.48 6.40
C ALA A 43 -14.97 -12.77 7.04
N PRO A 44 -14.11 -13.75 7.36
CA PRO A 44 -14.53 -14.95 8.07
C PRO A 44 -15.05 -14.58 9.47
N LYS A 45 -16.08 -15.28 9.92
CA LYS A 45 -16.76 -15.04 11.20
C LYS A 45 -16.75 -16.30 12.06
N ASN A 46 -16.65 -16.13 13.37
CA ASN A 46 -16.85 -17.22 14.33
C ASN A 46 -18.35 -17.55 14.48
N VAL A 47 -18.64 -18.56 15.31
CA VAL A 47 -20.01 -19.05 15.58
C VAL A 47 -20.94 -17.98 16.15
N SER A 48 -20.39 -16.95 16.80
CA SER A 48 -21.14 -15.82 17.36
C SER A 48 -21.30 -14.66 16.37
N GLY A 49 -20.84 -14.83 15.12
CA GLY A 49 -20.91 -13.81 14.06
C GLY A 49 -19.82 -12.73 14.14
N LYS A 50 -18.85 -12.86 15.04
CA LYS A 50 -17.74 -11.90 15.18
C LYS A 50 -16.63 -12.22 14.19
N MET A 51 -16.02 -11.19 13.59
CA MET A 51 -14.93 -11.37 12.62
C MET A 51 -13.72 -12.04 13.26
N ILE A 52 -13.13 -12.99 12.53
CA ILE A 52 -11.87 -13.65 12.90
C ILE A 52 -10.77 -13.24 11.93
N CYS A 53 -9.54 -13.15 12.42
CA CYS A 53 -8.40 -12.86 11.58
C CYS A 53 -8.07 -14.08 10.71
N PRO A 54 -8.07 -13.96 9.37
CA PRO A 54 -7.79 -15.09 8.49
C PRO A 54 -6.35 -15.61 8.61
N THR A 55 -5.44 -14.84 9.23
CA THR A 55 -4.02 -15.20 9.38
C THR A 55 -3.73 -15.94 10.68
N CYS A 56 -4.33 -15.53 11.80
CA CYS A 56 -4.05 -16.13 13.10
C CYS A 56 -5.23 -16.88 13.74
N GLY A 57 -6.41 -16.86 13.11
CA GLY A 57 -7.63 -17.52 13.58
C GLY A 57 -8.24 -16.88 14.83
N LYS A 58 -7.64 -15.84 15.40
CA LYS A 58 -8.14 -15.16 16.59
C LYS A 58 -9.28 -14.20 16.25
N ASP A 59 -10.20 -14.04 17.19
CA ASP A 59 -11.21 -12.99 17.17
C ASP A 59 -10.58 -11.60 16.97
N ILE A 60 -11.15 -10.82 16.05
CA ILE A 60 -10.82 -9.41 15.88
C ILE A 60 -11.69 -8.60 16.86
N PRO A 61 -11.11 -7.81 17.78
CA PRO A 61 -11.89 -6.94 18.65
C PRO A 61 -12.55 -5.80 17.86
N ASP A 62 -13.66 -5.27 18.35
CA ASP A 62 -14.34 -4.14 17.67
C ASP A 62 -13.44 -2.89 17.62
N SER A 63 -12.63 -2.69 18.67
CA SER A 63 -11.69 -1.58 18.73
C SER A 63 -10.38 -1.97 19.42
N ILE A 64 -9.31 -1.28 19.03
CA ILE A 64 -7.99 -1.33 19.65
C ILE A 64 -7.50 0.09 19.97
N THR A 65 -6.55 0.18 20.88
CA THR A 65 -5.77 1.39 21.11
C THR A 65 -4.37 1.17 20.55
N ILE A 66 -3.90 2.06 19.68
CA ILE A 66 -2.53 2.04 19.16
C ILE A 66 -1.78 3.28 19.63
N ASN A 67 -0.50 3.12 19.97
CA ASN A 67 0.36 4.25 20.30
C ASN A 67 0.88 4.88 19.01
N THR A 68 0.60 6.16 18.83
CA THR A 68 1.14 6.96 17.72
C THR A 68 2.14 7.99 18.26
N LYS A 69 2.87 8.67 17.38
CA LYS A 69 3.73 9.80 17.75
C LYS A 69 2.99 10.95 18.48
N ASN A 70 1.67 11.03 18.31
CA ASN A 70 0.82 12.06 18.93
C ASN A 70 0.06 11.51 20.16
N GLY A 71 0.42 10.32 20.65
CA GLY A 71 -0.22 9.64 21.76
C GLY A 71 -1.14 8.48 21.33
N PRO A 72 -1.80 7.84 22.32
CA PRO A 72 -2.69 6.71 22.08
C PRO A 72 -3.94 7.11 21.29
N VAL A 73 -4.31 6.32 20.29
CA VAL A 73 -5.51 6.53 19.46
C VAL A 73 -6.37 5.26 19.48
N LYS A 74 -7.65 5.40 19.80
CA LYS A 74 -8.65 4.34 19.68
C LYS A 74 -9.17 4.27 18.25
N ARG A 75 -9.17 3.08 17.65
CA ARG A 75 -9.69 2.84 16.30
C ARG A 75 -10.27 1.43 16.18
N ILE A 76 -10.86 1.12 15.01
CA ILE A 76 -11.38 -0.21 14.71
C ILE A 76 -10.29 -1.29 14.84
N GLY A 77 -10.64 -2.50 15.26
CA GLY A 77 -9.65 -3.53 15.62
C GLY A 77 -8.98 -4.27 14.47
N TYR A 78 -9.28 -3.92 13.23
CA TYR A 78 -8.66 -4.50 12.04
C TYR A 78 -8.06 -3.45 11.12
N ASP A 79 -7.22 -3.92 10.20
CA ASP A 79 -6.70 -3.23 9.04
C ASP A 79 -7.21 -3.86 7.74
N LEU A 80 -7.17 -3.07 6.66
CA LEU A 80 -7.40 -3.58 5.31
C LEU A 80 -6.06 -3.92 4.68
N ASP A 81 -5.91 -5.21 4.39
CA ASP A 81 -4.71 -5.84 3.84
C ASP A 81 -4.91 -6.12 2.34
N HIS A 82 -3.85 -5.96 1.54
CA HIS A 82 -3.84 -6.29 0.12
C HIS A 82 -3.45 -7.75 -0.04
N TYR A 83 -4.39 -8.58 -0.50
CA TYR A 83 -4.23 -10.04 -0.56
C TYR A 83 -4.52 -10.59 -1.98
N PRO A 84 -3.84 -11.64 -2.50
CA PRO A 84 -2.64 -12.32 -1.99
C PRO A 84 -1.34 -11.53 -2.15
N ASP A 85 -1.27 -10.68 -3.16
CA ASP A 85 -0.07 -9.92 -3.45
C ASP A 85 -0.09 -8.59 -2.69
N THR A 86 1.06 -8.23 -2.14
CA THR A 86 1.30 -6.93 -1.52
C THR A 86 1.08 -5.81 -2.54
N TRP A 87 0.79 -4.60 -2.06
CA TRP A 87 0.73 -3.44 -2.97
C TRP A 87 2.06 -3.22 -3.74
N ALA A 88 3.19 -3.53 -3.12
CA ALA A 88 4.50 -3.38 -3.77
C ALA A 88 4.66 -4.34 -4.96
N GLU A 89 4.27 -5.60 -4.80
CA GLU A 89 4.29 -6.61 -5.88
C GLU A 89 3.32 -6.23 -7.00
N ARG A 90 2.13 -5.73 -6.66
CA ARG A 90 1.17 -5.24 -7.66
C ARG A 90 1.73 -4.08 -8.47
N VAL A 91 2.39 -3.12 -7.82
CA VAL A 91 3.06 -2.01 -8.49
C VAL A 91 4.19 -2.52 -9.38
N ALA A 92 4.99 -3.49 -8.92
CA ALA A 92 6.04 -4.10 -9.74
C ALA A 92 5.46 -4.77 -10.99
N SER A 93 4.35 -5.51 -10.84
CA SER A 93 3.65 -6.14 -11.96
C SER A 93 3.11 -5.12 -12.96
N MET A 94 2.49 -4.03 -12.48
CA MET A 94 1.99 -2.97 -13.37
C MET A 94 3.13 -2.25 -14.13
N LYS A 95 4.28 -2.05 -13.47
CA LYS A 95 5.47 -1.46 -14.10
C LYS A 95 6.12 -2.38 -15.13
N ALA A 96 6.01 -3.69 -14.96
CA ALA A 96 6.53 -4.69 -15.89
C ALA A 96 5.64 -4.91 -17.12
N GLY A 97 4.38 -4.43 -17.10
CA GLY A 97 3.48 -4.52 -18.23
C GLY A 97 3.96 -3.68 -19.42
N GLU A 98 3.67 -4.15 -20.64
CA GLU A 98 4.06 -3.46 -21.88
C GLU A 98 3.38 -2.09 -22.04
N VAL A 99 2.17 -1.95 -21.49
CA VAL A 99 1.38 -0.72 -21.52
C VAL A 99 1.25 -0.16 -20.10
N PRO A 100 1.70 1.09 -19.85
CA PRO A 100 1.51 1.73 -18.56
C PRO A 100 0.02 1.90 -18.22
N PRO A 101 -0.41 1.60 -16.99
CA PRO A 101 -1.80 1.78 -16.59
C PRO A 101 -2.16 3.26 -16.47
N THR A 102 -3.44 3.55 -16.60
CA THR A 102 -4.00 4.86 -16.23
C THR A 102 -4.04 5.03 -14.71
N ARG A 103 -4.13 6.29 -14.27
CA ARG A 103 -4.29 6.60 -12.84
C ARG A 103 -5.54 5.95 -12.24
N ALA A 104 -6.62 5.85 -13.01
CA ALA A 104 -7.85 5.23 -12.59
C ALA A 104 -7.65 3.73 -12.32
N GLU A 105 -7.02 3.01 -13.26
CA GLU A 105 -6.73 1.58 -13.12
C GLU A 105 -5.83 1.28 -11.92
N VAL A 106 -4.81 2.12 -11.65
CA VAL A 106 -4.00 1.98 -10.43
C VAL A 106 -4.86 2.13 -9.16
N LEU A 107 -5.81 3.07 -9.15
CA LEU A 107 -6.71 3.26 -8.01
C LEU A 107 -7.74 2.13 -7.88
N ASP A 108 -8.23 1.59 -8.99
CA ASP A 108 -9.07 0.40 -9.02
C ASP A 108 -8.32 -0.78 -8.42
N GLU A 109 -7.09 -1.02 -8.87
CA GLU A 109 -6.24 -2.11 -8.38
C GLU A 109 -5.90 -1.96 -6.89
N TYR A 110 -5.66 -0.72 -6.43
CA TYR A 110 -5.44 -0.45 -5.00
C TYR A 110 -6.69 -0.72 -4.15
N ASN A 111 -7.89 -0.62 -4.73
CA ASN A 111 -9.15 -0.88 -4.03
C ASN A 111 -9.65 -2.31 -4.21
N ALA A 112 -8.97 -3.10 -5.04
CA ALA A 112 -9.30 -4.48 -5.31
C ALA A 112 -8.57 -5.42 -4.35
N ARG A 113 -9.17 -6.58 -4.12
CA ARG A 113 -8.56 -7.70 -3.39
C ARG A 113 -8.07 -7.27 -1.99
N LEU A 114 -8.99 -6.63 -1.27
CA LEU A 114 -8.82 -6.19 0.11
C LEU A 114 -9.38 -7.24 1.06
N ARG A 115 -8.71 -7.46 2.18
CA ARG A 115 -9.13 -8.39 3.21
C ARG A 115 -9.03 -7.75 4.58
N VAL A 116 -9.94 -8.11 5.47
CA VAL A 116 -9.84 -7.78 6.89
C VAL A 116 -8.72 -8.59 7.54
N GLN A 117 -7.81 -7.92 8.25
CA GLN A 117 -6.76 -8.56 9.02
C GLN A 117 -6.56 -7.88 10.37
N CYS A 118 -6.31 -8.63 11.45
CA CYS A 118 -6.05 -8.00 12.74
C CYS A 118 -4.78 -7.15 12.68
N HIS A 119 -4.75 -6.09 13.50
CA HIS A 119 -3.65 -5.13 13.50
C HIS A 119 -2.28 -5.79 13.68
N GLU A 120 -2.16 -6.74 14.62
CA GLU A 120 -0.90 -7.46 14.87
C GLU A 120 -0.41 -8.24 13.65
N CYS A 121 -1.29 -8.93 12.92
CA CYS A 121 -0.89 -9.71 11.74
C CYS A 121 -0.54 -8.81 10.56
N ASN A 122 -1.28 -7.72 10.37
CA ASN A 122 -1.05 -6.78 9.28
C ASN A 122 0.26 -6.02 9.45
N ILE A 123 0.53 -5.54 10.65
CA ILE A 123 1.75 -4.76 10.90
C ILE A 123 3.02 -5.62 10.97
N SER A 124 2.87 -6.90 11.35
CA SER A 124 3.97 -7.87 11.33
C SER A 124 4.11 -8.56 9.98
N HIS A 125 3.37 -8.17 8.93
CA HIS A 125 3.40 -8.80 7.60
C HIS A 125 3.35 -10.34 7.64
N LYS A 126 2.77 -10.91 8.71
CA LYS A 126 2.83 -12.35 9.00
C LYS A 126 2.25 -13.20 7.88
N TYR A 127 1.30 -12.63 7.15
CA TYR A 127 0.70 -13.28 6.00
C TYR A 127 1.65 -13.42 4.80
N GLU A 128 2.49 -12.40 4.56
CA GLU A 128 3.44 -12.35 3.45
C GLU A 128 4.67 -13.26 3.69
N GLY A 129 4.71 -13.96 4.83
CA GLY A 129 5.86 -14.77 5.24
C GLY A 129 7.09 -13.94 5.64
N VAL A 130 6.96 -12.62 5.67
CA VAL A 130 8.00 -11.67 6.09
C VAL A 130 7.66 -11.21 7.49
N GLU A 131 8.55 -11.44 8.45
CA GLU A 131 8.38 -10.88 9.80
C GLU A 131 8.57 -9.36 9.75
N GLY A 132 7.47 -8.63 9.90
CA GLY A 132 7.45 -7.17 9.96
C GLY A 132 8.17 -6.65 11.20
N THR A 133 8.70 -5.45 11.11
CA THR A 133 9.57 -4.86 12.15
C THR A 133 8.83 -4.32 13.38
N TYR A 134 7.52 -4.56 13.47
CA TYR A 134 6.70 -4.03 14.55
C TYR A 134 6.95 -4.78 15.86
N LYS A 135 7.54 -4.07 16.83
CA LYS A 135 7.91 -4.64 18.13
C LYS A 135 6.77 -4.70 19.15
N GLY A 136 5.53 -4.42 18.75
CA GLY A 136 4.42 -4.34 19.71
C GLY A 136 4.61 -3.21 20.71
N VAL A 137 3.60 -3.00 21.55
CA VAL A 137 3.75 -2.22 22.78
C VAL A 137 4.73 -3.01 23.67
N ASN A 138 5.77 -2.36 24.19
CA ASN A 138 6.61 -2.96 25.24
C ASN A 138 5.67 -3.49 26.33
N LYS A 139 5.73 -4.79 26.58
CA LYS A 139 5.02 -5.43 27.68
C LYS A 139 5.83 -5.18 28.95
N ASP A 140 5.85 -3.93 29.41
CA ASP A 140 6.36 -3.60 30.74
C ASP A 140 5.33 -2.68 31.39
N ASP A 141 4.48 -3.32 32.20
CA ASP A 141 3.69 -2.85 33.36
C ASP A 141 3.16 -1.40 33.43
#